data_AF-A0A952P0U0-F1
#
_entry.id   AF-A0A952P0U0-F1
#
_cell.length_a   1.000
_cell.length_b   1.000
_cell.length_c   1.000
_cell.angle_alpha   90.00
_cell.angle_beta   90.00
_cell.angle_gamma   90.00
#
_symmetry.space_group_name_H-M   'P 1'
#
loop_
_entity.id
_entity.type
_entity.pdbx_description
1 polymer ?
#
loop_
_entity_poly.entity_id
_entity_poly.type
_entity_poly.pdbx_seq_one_letter_code
_entity_poly.pdbx_strand_id
1 'polypeptide(L)'
;MKTTLTIQMGVVALAVSVLAGCSGGNQPNIEFIQDMMESPAIKSQEYDESSPHQSGMRVPPENTVPVGFEAYKYGSDIEKASKENKNPLAGDTSEAVLWTGVKAYDTHCAVCHGLKGDAPANHVTEFMALKPPSLLTPKVRAYTDGHLYHVITMGQGIMGPYASHVPQKDRWQLVNYIRQLQKKAE
;
A
#
# COMPACT_ATOMS: atom_id res chain seq x y z
N MET A 1 -2.21 65.23 -24.46
CA MET A 1 -1.46 64.92 -23.21
C MET A 1 -2.36 64.46 -22.07
N LYS A 2 -3.45 65.16 -21.75
CA LYS A 2 -4.37 64.73 -20.66
C LYS A 2 -5.12 63.42 -20.96
N THR A 3 -5.58 63.22 -22.21
CA THR A 3 -6.33 62.02 -22.64
C THR A 3 -5.49 60.75 -22.75
N THR A 4 -4.22 60.86 -23.13
CA THR A 4 -3.27 59.74 -23.17
C THR A 4 -2.87 59.28 -21.77
N LEU A 5 -2.76 60.21 -20.81
CA LEU A 5 -2.43 59.92 -19.43
C LEU A 5 -3.59 59.21 -18.70
N THR A 6 -4.84 59.60 -18.97
CA THR A 6 -6.03 58.93 -18.40
C THR A 6 -6.22 57.51 -18.93
N ILE A 7 -5.91 57.26 -20.22
CA ILE A 7 -5.94 55.92 -20.79
C ILE A 7 -4.85 55.04 -20.17
N GLN A 8 -3.63 55.56 -20.01
CA GLN A 8 -2.53 54.82 -19.36
C GLN A 8 -2.84 54.49 -17.89
N MET A 9 -3.41 55.41 -17.13
CA MET A 9 -3.84 55.13 -15.74
C MET A 9 -4.96 54.08 -15.68
N GLY A 10 -5.90 54.09 -16.63
CA GLY A 10 -6.95 53.08 -16.73
C GLY A 10 -6.41 51.68 -17.02
N VAL A 11 -5.44 51.57 -17.93
CA VAL A 11 -4.78 50.29 -18.24
C VAL A 11 -3.97 49.76 -17.06
N VAL A 12 -3.27 50.64 -16.34
CA VAL A 12 -2.53 50.24 -15.12
C VAL A 12 -3.48 49.79 -14.02
N ALA A 13 -4.60 50.50 -13.81
CA ALA A 13 -5.61 50.10 -12.83
C ALA A 13 -6.25 48.75 -13.16
N LEU A 14 -6.54 48.50 -14.45
CA LEU A 14 -7.06 47.21 -14.93
C LEU A 14 -6.02 46.08 -14.80
N ALA A 15 -4.74 46.35 -15.05
CA ALA A 15 -3.67 45.37 -14.88
C ALA A 15 -3.47 45.00 -13.40
N VAL A 16 -3.54 45.98 -12.49
CA VAL A 16 -3.43 45.74 -11.04
C VAL A 16 -4.61 44.93 -10.51
N SER A 17 -5.83 45.18 -10.98
CA SER A 17 -7.01 44.40 -10.55
C SER A 17 -6.99 42.95 -11.05
N VAL A 18 -6.47 42.71 -12.26
CA VAL A 18 -6.27 41.35 -12.80
C VAL A 18 -5.21 40.59 -12.00
N LEU A 19 -4.12 41.25 -11.59
CA LEU A 19 -3.06 40.63 -10.79
C LEU A 19 -3.50 40.34 -9.33
N ALA A 20 -4.39 41.17 -8.77
CA ALA A 20 -4.92 40.96 -7.42
C ALA A 20 -5.99 39.83 -7.34
N GLY A 21 -6.59 39.45 -8.46
CA GLY A 21 -7.60 38.38 -8.53
C GLY A 21 -7.04 36.96 -8.35
N CYS A 22 -5.72 36.78 -8.40
CA CYS A 22 -5.06 35.47 -8.39
C CYS A 22 -4.38 35.13 -7.04
N SER A 23 -5.03 35.36 -5.90
CA SER A 23 -4.44 35.11 -4.57
C SER A 23 -4.96 33.87 -3.82
N GLY A 24 -5.88 33.10 -4.40
CA GLY A 24 -6.60 32.01 -3.70
C GLY A 24 -6.05 30.59 -3.83
N GLY A 25 -4.77 30.38 -4.15
CA GLY A 25 -4.27 29.05 -4.54
C GLY A 25 -4.06 28.01 -3.43
N ASN A 26 -4.01 28.44 -2.15
CA ASN A 26 -3.61 27.61 -1.00
C ASN A 26 -4.71 27.45 0.07
N GLN A 27 -5.95 27.82 -0.24
CA GLN A 27 -7.11 27.65 0.63
C GLN A 27 -8.17 26.80 -0.09
N PRO A 28 -8.97 26.02 0.63
CA PRO A 28 -10.17 25.41 0.05
C PRO A 28 -11.06 26.47 -0.60
N ASN A 29 -11.79 26.07 -1.65
CA ASN A 29 -12.73 26.98 -2.31
C ASN A 29 -13.87 27.37 -1.37
N ILE A 30 -14.44 28.56 -1.61
CA ILE A 30 -15.64 29.01 -0.91
C ILE A 30 -16.82 28.18 -1.42
N GLU A 31 -17.41 27.37 -0.56
CA GLU A 31 -18.64 26.65 -0.89
C GLU A 31 -19.84 27.44 -0.39
N PHE A 32 -20.66 27.91 -1.33
CA PHE A 32 -21.80 28.80 -1.07
C PHE A 32 -22.99 28.10 -0.42
N ILE A 33 -23.12 26.78 -0.59
CA ILE A 33 -24.18 25.96 -0.02
C ILE A 33 -23.48 24.80 0.69
N GLN A 34 -23.55 24.81 2.01
CA GLN A 34 -22.87 23.84 2.90
C GLN A 34 -23.82 22.78 3.47
N ASP A 35 -25.08 22.80 3.04
CA ASP A 35 -26.08 21.90 3.59
C ASP A 35 -25.73 20.45 3.21
N MET A 36 -25.38 19.66 4.22
CA MET A 36 -24.94 18.25 4.12
C MET A 36 -23.62 17.98 3.39
N MET A 37 -22.77 18.99 3.16
CA MET A 37 -21.40 18.78 2.64
C MET A 37 -20.55 18.03 3.68
N GLU A 38 -20.69 18.45 4.93
CA GLU A 38 -20.15 17.75 6.10
C GLU A 38 -21.26 17.01 6.83
N SER A 39 -21.00 15.74 7.12
CA SER A 39 -21.94 14.85 7.78
C SER A 39 -21.75 14.92 9.30
N PRO A 40 -22.81 14.95 10.11
CA PRO A 40 -22.68 14.77 11.57
C PRO A 40 -22.11 13.40 11.96
N ALA A 41 -22.28 12.38 11.10
CA ALA A 41 -21.69 11.06 11.30
C ALA A 41 -20.22 11.04 10.87
N ILE A 42 -19.33 10.67 11.79
CA ILE A 42 -17.88 10.53 11.58
C ILE A 42 -17.61 9.39 10.61
N LYS A 43 -16.91 9.69 9.50
CA LYS A 43 -16.45 8.69 8.53
C LYS A 43 -15.20 7.97 9.04
N SER A 44 -14.90 6.81 8.47
CA SER A 44 -13.84 5.93 8.99
C SER A 44 -12.50 6.64 9.20
N GLN A 45 -11.98 7.36 8.20
CA GLN A 45 -10.68 8.04 8.28
C GLN A 45 -10.80 9.54 8.61
N GLU A 46 -11.94 9.97 9.14
CA GLU A 46 -12.17 11.36 9.50
C GLU A 46 -11.49 11.72 10.82
N TYR A 47 -11.23 13.01 10.99
CA TYR A 47 -10.69 13.56 12.24
C TYR A 47 -11.74 13.49 13.36
N ASP A 48 -11.35 12.98 14.52
CA ASP A 48 -12.23 12.88 15.69
C ASP A 48 -11.49 13.29 16.96
N GLU A 49 -11.74 14.50 17.47
CA GLU A 49 -11.10 15.05 18.67
C GLU A 49 -11.29 14.18 19.93
N SER A 50 -12.39 13.42 20.00
CA SER A 50 -12.68 12.54 21.14
C SER A 50 -11.84 11.25 21.12
N SER A 51 -11.09 11.01 20.04
CA SER A 51 -10.30 9.81 19.83
C SER A 51 -8.88 9.94 20.35
N PRO A 52 -8.33 8.94 21.08
CA PRO A 52 -6.93 8.94 21.51
C PRO A 52 -5.92 9.17 20.38
N HIS A 53 -6.26 8.80 19.15
CA HIS A 53 -5.44 8.99 17.96
C HIS A 53 -6.03 9.99 16.96
N GLN A 54 -7.02 10.77 17.39
CA GLN A 54 -7.69 11.79 16.59
C GLN A 54 -8.25 11.28 15.25
N SER A 55 -8.59 9.99 15.18
CA SER A 55 -9.16 9.33 14.01
C SER A 55 -10.48 8.66 14.36
N GLY A 56 -11.42 8.70 13.42
CA GLY A 56 -12.68 7.95 13.48
C GLY A 56 -12.47 6.44 13.56
N MET A 57 -11.35 5.90 13.06
CA MET A 57 -11.01 4.49 13.24
C MET A 57 -10.48 4.24 14.65
N ARG A 58 -11.12 3.33 15.37
CA ARG A 58 -10.65 2.84 16.68
C ARG A 58 -9.92 1.52 16.51
N VAL A 59 -8.90 1.31 17.34
CA VAL A 59 -8.19 0.03 17.41
C VAL A 59 -9.11 -0.97 18.12
N PRO A 60 -9.39 -2.15 17.53
CA PRO A 60 -10.19 -3.17 18.20
C PRO A 60 -9.45 -3.69 19.44
N PRO A 61 -10.18 -4.14 20.49
CA PRO A 61 -9.55 -4.76 21.65
C PRO A 61 -8.66 -5.94 21.26
N GLU A 62 -7.60 -6.15 22.02
CA GLU A 62 -6.65 -7.23 21.77
C GLU A 62 -7.34 -8.60 21.80
N ASN A 63 -6.85 -9.54 20.98
CA ASN A 63 -7.34 -10.92 20.88
C ASN A 63 -8.81 -11.07 20.43
N THR A 64 -9.41 -10.03 19.83
CA THR A 64 -10.74 -10.14 19.21
C THR A 64 -10.66 -10.82 17.84
N VAL A 65 -11.58 -11.75 17.58
CA VAL A 65 -11.67 -12.47 16.30
C VAL A 65 -13.00 -12.10 15.62
N PRO A 66 -12.98 -11.55 14.39
CA PRO A 66 -14.20 -11.23 13.68
C PRO A 66 -14.97 -12.49 13.27
N VAL A 67 -16.29 -12.37 13.18
CA VAL A 67 -17.16 -13.46 12.71
C VAL A 67 -16.80 -13.83 11.27
N GLY A 68 -16.59 -15.13 11.03
CA GLY A 68 -16.24 -15.64 9.70
C GLY A 68 -14.76 -15.44 9.30
N PHE A 69 -13.91 -14.98 10.21
CA PHE A 69 -12.48 -14.84 9.97
C PHE A 69 -11.67 -15.92 10.68
N GLU A 70 -10.86 -16.66 9.92
CA GLU A 70 -9.92 -17.62 10.49
C GLU A 70 -8.58 -16.94 10.79
N ALA A 71 -8.30 -16.72 12.08
CA ALA A 71 -7.04 -16.15 12.51
C ALA A 71 -5.84 -17.02 12.12
N TYR A 72 -4.72 -16.37 11.79
CA TYR A 72 -3.48 -17.05 11.46
C TYR A 72 -2.92 -17.80 12.68
N LYS A 73 -2.75 -19.13 12.55
CA LYS A 73 -2.56 -20.06 13.68
C LYS A 73 -1.13 -20.12 14.25
N TYR A 74 -0.15 -19.59 13.52
CA TYR A 74 1.27 -19.82 13.83
C TYR A 74 1.95 -18.67 14.56
N GLY A 75 1.27 -17.52 14.74
CA GLY A 75 1.85 -16.36 15.42
C GLY A 75 3.21 -15.98 14.82
N SER A 76 4.23 -15.80 15.66
CA SER A 76 5.62 -15.53 15.26
C SER A 76 6.48 -16.77 15.02
N ASP A 77 5.93 -17.98 15.12
CA ASP A 77 6.67 -19.23 14.95
C ASP A 77 6.77 -19.61 13.46
N ILE A 78 7.88 -19.21 12.85
CA ILE A 78 8.19 -19.48 11.44
C ILE A 78 8.49 -20.96 11.17
N GLU A 79 9.06 -21.69 12.14
CA GLU A 79 9.45 -23.08 11.97
C GLU A 79 8.21 -23.97 11.93
N LYS A 80 7.25 -23.71 12.82
CA LYS A 80 5.96 -24.37 12.84
C LYS A 80 5.18 -24.07 11.57
N ALA A 81 5.11 -22.80 11.16
CA ALA A 81 4.46 -22.41 9.91
C ALA A 81 5.09 -23.12 8.70
N SER A 82 6.42 -23.19 8.63
CA SER A 82 7.13 -23.85 7.54
C SER A 82 6.81 -25.33 7.41
N LYS A 83 6.55 -26.01 8.53
CA LYS A 83 6.25 -27.45 8.58
C LYS A 83 4.77 -27.75 8.34
N GLU A 84 3.88 -27.03 9.02
CA GLU A 84 2.45 -27.35 9.13
C GLU A 84 1.59 -26.58 8.12
N ASN A 85 2.00 -25.37 7.69
CA ASN A 85 1.21 -24.54 6.78
C ASN A 85 1.36 -25.01 5.33
N LYS A 86 0.52 -25.95 4.92
CA LYS A 86 0.52 -26.47 3.54
C LYS A 86 -0.30 -25.58 2.62
N ASN A 87 0.25 -25.32 1.44
CA ASN A 87 -0.41 -24.56 0.40
C ASN A 87 -1.52 -25.39 -0.27
N PRO A 88 -2.80 -25.01 -0.12
CA PRO A 88 -3.91 -25.75 -0.73
C PRO A 88 -3.97 -25.58 -2.26
N LEU A 89 -3.30 -24.56 -2.80
CA LEU A 89 -3.22 -24.27 -4.24
C LEU A 89 -1.87 -24.67 -4.83
N ALA A 90 -1.08 -25.49 -4.13
CA ALA A 90 0.27 -25.85 -4.58
C ALA A 90 0.24 -26.45 -5.99
N GLY A 91 0.99 -25.86 -6.92
CA GLY A 91 1.07 -26.32 -8.31
C GLY A 91 -0.07 -25.85 -9.22
N ASP A 92 -1.07 -25.15 -8.68
CA ASP A 92 -2.10 -24.51 -9.50
C ASP A 92 -1.52 -23.28 -10.20
N THR A 93 -1.35 -23.41 -11.53
CA THR A 93 -0.90 -22.34 -12.43
C THR A 93 -2.03 -21.89 -13.36
N SER A 94 -3.29 -22.05 -12.95
CA SER A 94 -4.42 -21.48 -13.67
C SER A 94 -4.27 -19.95 -13.77
N GLU A 95 -4.78 -19.40 -14.86
CA GLU A 95 -4.69 -17.96 -15.14
C GLU A 95 -5.29 -17.13 -14.01
N ALA A 96 -6.43 -17.55 -13.44
CA ALA A 96 -7.08 -16.86 -12.34
C ALA A 96 -6.20 -16.78 -11.08
N VAL A 97 -5.53 -17.88 -10.71
CA VAL A 97 -4.64 -17.93 -9.55
C VAL A 97 -3.42 -17.05 -9.79
N LEU A 98 -2.76 -17.19 -10.94
CA LEU A 98 -1.58 -16.42 -11.24
C LEU A 98 -1.88 -14.93 -11.40
N TRP A 99 -3.02 -14.55 -11.98
CA TRP A 99 -3.41 -13.15 -12.14
C TRP A 99 -3.54 -12.43 -10.79
N THR A 100 -4.22 -13.05 -9.82
CA THR A 100 -4.29 -12.52 -8.45
C THR A 100 -2.89 -12.40 -7.82
N GLY A 101 -2.05 -13.42 -8.02
CA GLY A 101 -0.68 -13.42 -7.51
C GLY A 101 0.18 -12.32 -8.10
N VAL A 102 0.13 -12.11 -9.43
CA VAL A 102 0.81 -11.03 -10.15
C VAL A 102 0.36 -9.68 -9.61
N LYS A 103 -0.96 -9.45 -9.52
CA LYS A 103 -1.49 -8.17 -9.03
C LYS A 103 -1.00 -7.86 -7.62
N ALA A 104 -1.06 -8.83 -6.70
CA ALA A 104 -0.57 -8.64 -5.34
C ALA A 104 0.95 -8.38 -5.31
N TYR A 105 1.72 -9.12 -6.11
CA TYR A 105 3.17 -8.97 -6.17
C TYR A 105 3.61 -7.63 -6.74
N ASP A 106 3.06 -7.23 -7.88
CA ASP A 106 3.43 -5.98 -8.56
C ASP A 106 3.05 -4.76 -7.72
N THR A 107 1.94 -4.85 -6.95
CA THR A 107 1.48 -3.76 -6.09
C THR A 107 2.31 -3.63 -4.81
N HIS A 108 2.70 -4.74 -4.18
CA HIS A 108 3.24 -4.71 -2.82
C HIS A 108 4.69 -5.20 -2.68
N CYS A 109 5.15 -6.08 -3.57
CA CYS A 109 6.42 -6.79 -3.42
C CYS A 109 7.48 -6.32 -4.43
N ALA A 110 7.09 -6.04 -5.67
CA ALA A 110 8.00 -5.73 -6.77
C ALA A 110 8.82 -4.46 -6.54
N VAL A 111 8.30 -3.51 -5.75
CA VAL A 111 9.01 -2.26 -5.39
C VAL A 111 10.34 -2.54 -4.69
N CYS A 112 10.42 -3.60 -3.90
CA CYS A 112 11.64 -4.00 -3.18
C CYS A 112 12.32 -5.22 -3.82
N HIS A 113 11.55 -6.22 -4.24
CA HIS A 113 12.08 -7.49 -4.76
C HIS A 113 12.25 -7.52 -6.28
N GLY A 114 11.88 -6.44 -6.99
CA GLY A 114 11.90 -6.36 -8.44
C GLY A 114 10.76 -7.11 -9.11
N LEU A 115 10.39 -6.71 -10.33
CA LEU A 115 9.31 -7.36 -11.09
C LEU A 115 9.60 -8.85 -11.39
N LYS A 116 10.88 -9.22 -11.49
CA LYS A 116 11.30 -10.61 -11.76
C LYS A 116 11.71 -11.38 -10.50
N GLY A 117 11.63 -10.77 -9.32
CA GLY A 117 12.10 -11.38 -8.07
C GLY A 117 13.62 -11.38 -7.91
N ASP A 118 14.34 -10.69 -8.79
CA ASP A 118 15.79 -10.61 -8.82
C ASP A 118 16.39 -9.60 -7.82
N ALA A 119 15.54 -8.85 -7.11
CA ALA A 119 15.92 -7.77 -6.17
C ALA A 119 16.93 -6.79 -6.80
N PRO A 120 16.58 -6.16 -7.94
CA PRO A 120 17.48 -5.27 -8.63
C PRO A 120 17.76 -4.03 -7.77
N ALA A 121 18.96 -3.48 -7.90
CA ALA A 121 19.24 -2.16 -7.35
C ALA A 121 18.32 -1.14 -8.02
N ASN A 122 17.39 -0.59 -7.25
CA ASN A 122 16.50 0.49 -7.63
C ASN A 122 16.57 1.62 -6.58
N HIS A 123 15.94 2.75 -6.89
CA HIS A 123 15.95 3.95 -6.04
C HIS A 123 15.48 3.67 -4.59
N VAL A 124 14.52 2.76 -4.39
CA VAL A 124 14.04 2.39 -3.05
C VAL A 124 15.10 1.59 -2.30
N THR A 125 15.69 0.58 -2.94
CA THR A 125 16.70 -0.29 -2.32
C THR A 125 18.06 0.39 -2.09
N GLU A 126 18.33 1.52 -2.75
CA GLU A 126 19.57 2.28 -2.60
C GLU A 126 19.71 2.87 -1.19
N PHE A 127 18.61 3.33 -0.61
CA PHE A 127 18.59 3.92 0.73
C PHE A 127 18.29 2.91 1.85
N MET A 128 18.15 1.63 1.52
CA MET A 128 17.91 0.58 2.51
C MET A 128 19.23 0.10 3.12
N ALA A 129 19.32 0.15 4.46
CA ALA A 129 20.49 -0.34 5.20
C ALA A 129 20.76 -1.84 4.97
N LEU A 130 19.69 -2.63 4.82
CA LEU A 130 19.76 -4.03 4.40
C LEU A 130 18.95 -4.19 3.12
N LYS A 131 19.58 -4.69 2.07
CA LYS A 131 18.91 -4.91 0.79
C LYS A 131 18.04 -6.16 0.85
N PRO A 132 16.83 -6.14 0.26
CA PRO A 132 16.00 -7.33 0.15
C PRO A 132 16.74 -8.42 -0.63
N PRO A 133 16.65 -9.69 -0.20
CA PRO A 133 17.27 -10.77 -0.95
C PRO A 133 16.54 -11.00 -2.27
N SER A 134 17.28 -11.45 -3.28
CA SER A 134 16.70 -12.03 -4.48
C SER A 134 15.91 -13.29 -4.12
N LEU A 135 14.67 -13.36 -4.61
CA LEU A 135 13.78 -14.51 -4.45
C LEU A 135 14.24 -15.72 -5.26
N LEU A 136 15.21 -15.52 -6.16
CA LEU A 136 15.75 -16.53 -7.06
C LEU A 136 16.95 -17.27 -6.46
N THR A 137 17.46 -16.85 -5.31
CA THR A 137 18.61 -17.51 -4.66
C THR A 137 18.26 -18.95 -4.23
N PRO A 138 19.23 -19.89 -4.21
CA PRO A 138 19.00 -21.26 -3.76
C PRO A 138 18.40 -21.34 -2.35
N LYS A 139 18.82 -20.42 -1.46
CA LYS A 139 18.29 -20.31 -0.09
C LYS A 139 16.79 -20.02 -0.09
N VAL A 140 16.33 -19.02 -0.84
CA VAL A 140 14.90 -18.65 -0.88
C VAL A 140 14.08 -19.66 -1.67
N ARG A 141 14.65 -20.29 -2.71
CA ARG A 141 14.01 -21.41 -3.42
C ARG A 141 13.75 -22.60 -2.49
N ALA A 142 14.67 -22.87 -1.56
CA ALA A 142 14.56 -23.96 -0.58
C ALA A 142 13.54 -23.72 0.54
N TYR A 143 13.03 -22.50 0.72
CA TYR A 143 11.94 -22.24 1.66
C TYR A 143 10.69 -23.03 1.28
N THR A 144 9.90 -23.46 2.25
CA THR A 144 8.60 -24.09 1.98
C THR A 144 7.56 -23.04 1.61
N ASP A 145 6.45 -23.44 0.99
CA ASP A 145 5.35 -22.51 0.71
C ASP A 145 4.78 -21.89 2.00
N GLY A 146 4.73 -22.68 3.08
CA GLY A 146 4.33 -22.21 4.41
C GLY A 146 5.26 -21.15 4.97
N HIS A 147 6.58 -21.27 4.73
CA HIS A 147 7.57 -20.25 5.08
C HIS A 147 7.30 -18.95 4.34
N LEU A 148 7.14 -19.00 3.01
CA LEU A 148 6.88 -17.81 2.20
C LEU A 148 5.58 -17.11 2.65
N TYR A 149 4.52 -17.89 2.88
CA TYR A 149 3.25 -17.38 3.42
C TYR A 149 3.42 -16.69 4.78
N HIS A 150 4.24 -17.27 5.68
CA HIS A 150 4.52 -16.70 6.98
C HIS A 150 5.24 -15.36 6.86
N VAL A 151 6.27 -15.27 6.02
CA VAL A 151 7.03 -14.02 5.80
C VAL A 151 6.12 -12.92 5.25
N ILE A 152 5.22 -13.24 4.33
CA ILE A 152 4.23 -12.26 3.83
C ILE A 152 3.29 -11.81 4.97
N THR A 153 2.89 -12.73 5.86
CA THR A 153 1.92 -12.45 6.92
C THR A 153 2.54 -11.66 8.08
N MET A 154 3.67 -12.12 8.60
CA MET A 154 4.27 -11.62 9.85
C MET A 154 5.53 -10.78 9.64
N GLY A 155 6.08 -10.76 8.42
CA GLY A 155 7.36 -10.15 8.13
C GLY A 155 8.55 -11.07 8.47
N GLN A 156 9.75 -10.61 8.14
CA GLN A 156 11.00 -11.27 8.52
C GLN A 156 12.14 -10.25 8.53
N GLY A 157 12.85 -10.15 9.66
CA GLY A 157 13.95 -9.18 9.81
C GLY A 157 13.43 -7.75 9.69
N ILE A 158 13.93 -7.01 8.69
CA ILE A 158 13.49 -5.63 8.41
C ILE A 158 12.23 -5.55 7.53
N MET A 159 11.82 -6.66 6.91
CA MET A 159 10.59 -6.69 6.12
C MET A 159 9.41 -6.75 7.10
N GLY A 160 8.63 -5.68 7.17
CA GLY A 160 7.41 -5.61 7.99
C GLY A 160 6.31 -6.58 7.52
N PRO A 161 5.26 -6.78 8.35
CA PRO A 161 4.13 -7.63 7.99
C PRO A 161 3.27 -7.01 6.90
N TYR A 162 2.88 -7.81 5.90
CA TYR A 162 1.95 -7.39 4.83
C TYR A 162 0.52 -7.89 5.05
N ALA A 163 0.20 -8.44 6.22
CA ALA A 163 -1.12 -9.01 6.49
C ALA A 163 -2.30 -8.04 6.29
N SER A 164 -2.10 -6.73 6.53
CA SER A 164 -3.10 -5.68 6.32
C SER A 164 -3.25 -5.26 4.86
N HIS A 165 -2.25 -5.53 4.01
CA HIS A 165 -2.24 -5.12 2.60
C HIS A 165 -2.63 -6.28 1.67
N VAL A 166 -2.23 -7.51 2.01
CA VAL A 166 -2.54 -8.72 1.24
C VAL A 166 -3.54 -9.59 2.00
N PRO A 167 -4.79 -9.72 1.52
CA PRO A 167 -5.80 -10.57 2.14
C PRO A 167 -5.34 -12.02 2.21
N GLN A 168 -5.70 -12.73 3.29
CA GLN A 168 -5.34 -14.15 3.50
C GLN A 168 -5.71 -15.05 2.31
N LYS A 169 -6.85 -14.79 1.68
CA LYS A 169 -7.31 -15.52 0.50
C LYS A 169 -6.43 -15.39 -0.74
N ASP A 170 -5.59 -14.34 -0.81
CA ASP A 170 -4.76 -13.98 -1.97
C ASP A 170 -3.28 -14.32 -1.75
N ARG A 171 -2.88 -14.60 -0.50
CA ARG A 171 -1.48 -14.90 -0.13
C ARG A 171 -0.98 -16.20 -0.76
N TRP A 172 -1.83 -17.20 -0.94
CA TRP A 172 -1.43 -18.46 -1.60
C TRP A 172 -1.19 -18.30 -3.09
N GLN A 173 -1.98 -17.47 -3.75
CA GLN A 173 -1.84 -17.08 -5.15
C GLN A 173 -0.54 -16.29 -5.35
N LEU A 174 -0.23 -15.39 -4.41
CA LEU A 174 1.05 -14.68 -4.36
C LEU A 174 2.23 -15.66 -4.20
N VAL A 175 2.15 -16.63 -3.28
CA VAL A 175 3.17 -17.68 -3.14
C VAL A 175 3.34 -18.47 -4.43
N ASN A 176 2.25 -18.88 -5.09
CA ASN A 176 2.30 -19.58 -6.37
C ASN A 176 2.97 -18.73 -7.47
N TYR A 177 2.70 -17.43 -7.51
CA TYR A 177 3.35 -16.53 -8.46
C TYR A 177 4.86 -16.41 -8.19
N ILE A 178 5.28 -16.32 -6.92
CA ILE A 178 6.71 -16.37 -6.56
C ILE A 178 7.35 -17.67 -7.05
N ARG A 179 6.68 -18.82 -6.89
CA ARG A 179 7.15 -20.10 -7.45
C ARG A 179 7.25 -20.07 -8.97
N GLN A 180 6.30 -19.43 -9.65
CA GLN A 180 6.37 -19.27 -11.09
C GLN A 180 7.57 -18.41 -11.52
N LEU A 181 7.86 -17.31 -10.81
CA LEU A 181 9.05 -16.49 -11.05
C LEU A 181 10.34 -17.31 -10.88
N GLN A 182 10.41 -18.11 -9.81
CA GLN A 182 11.55 -19.00 -9.55
C GLN A 182 11.77 -20.01 -10.70
N LYS A 183 10.69 -20.64 -11.19
CA LYS A 183 10.72 -21.57 -12.33
C LYS A 183 11.10 -20.91 -13.66
N LYS A 184 10.65 -19.68 -13.90
CA LYS A 184 10.99 -18.92 -15.13
C LYS A 184 12.45 -18.46 -15.17
N ALA A 185 13.10 -18.42 -14.01
CA ALA A 185 14.51 -18.05 -13.86
C ALA A 185 15.45 -19.27 -13.79
N GLU A 186 14.94 -20.48 -14.02
CA GLU A 186 15.72 -21.69 -14.33
C GLU A 186 16.02 -21.71 -15.82
#